data_AF-A0A8T4JSS9-F1
#
_entry.id   AF-A0A8T4JSS9-F1
#
_cell.length_a   1.000
_cell.length_b   1.000
_cell.length_c   1.000
_cell.angle_alpha   90.00
_cell.angle_beta   90.00
_cell.angle_gamma   90.00
#
_symmetry.space_group_name_H-M   'P 1'
#
loop_
_entity.id
_entity.type
_entity.pdbx_description
1 polymer ?
#
loop_
_entity_poly.entity_id
_entity_poly.type
_entity_poly.pdbx_seq_one_letter_code
_entity_poly.pdbx_strand_id
1 'polypeptide(L)'
;MERERRDAEMWLYWGSYGLSAVMVAIERNLAGRKAKGKYLESPVLSGDEVENSERELQKQRIMFMEKLKMMQANFELSHPKNENNSREDK
;
A
#
# COMPACT_ATOMS: atom_id res chain seq x y z
N MET A 1 22.17 3.08 -3.42
CA MET A 1 20.85 2.92 -4.05
C MET A 1 20.63 1.53 -4.66
N GLU A 2 21.20 1.16 -5.82
CA GLU A 2 20.89 -0.17 -6.42
C GLU A 2 21.33 -1.38 -5.58
N ARG A 3 22.50 -1.31 -4.95
CA ARG A 3 23.02 -2.41 -4.11
C ARG A 3 22.17 -2.63 -2.86
N GLU A 4 21.80 -1.55 -2.18
CA GLU A 4 20.94 -1.60 -0.99
C GLU A 4 19.54 -2.13 -1.33
N ARG A 5 19.01 -1.75 -2.50
CA ARG A 5 17.73 -2.29 -2.98
C ARG A 5 17.80 -3.80 -3.22
N ARG A 6 18.87 -4.28 -3.86
CA ARG A 6 19.10 -5.72 -4.10
C ARG A 6 19.31 -6.48 -2.78
N ASP A 7 20.01 -5.89 -1.83
CA ASP A 7 20.22 -6.48 -0.50
C ASP A 7 18.89 -6.64 0.25
N ALA A 8 18.06 -5.59 0.25
CA ALA A 8 16.72 -5.65 0.83
C ALA A 8 15.80 -6.66 0.13
N GLU A 9 15.88 -6.77 -1.20
CA GLU A 9 15.15 -7.80 -1.95
C GLU A 9 15.60 -9.21 -1.55
N MET A 10 16.91 -9.47 -1.52
CA MET A 10 17.46 -10.76 -1.12
C MET A 10 17.09 -11.13 0.32
N TRP A 11 17.09 -10.16 1.23
CA TRP A 11 16.62 -10.34 2.60
C TRP A 11 15.15 -10.80 2.65
N LEU A 12 14.28 -10.15 1.87
CA LEU A 12 12.86 -10.50 1.78
C LEU A 12 12.67 -11.90 1.17
N TYR A 13 13.38 -12.22 0.09
CA TYR A 13 13.34 -13.52 -0.58
C TYR A 13 13.80 -14.65 0.35
N TRP A 14 14.90 -14.44 1.09
CA TRP A 14 15.39 -15.43 2.04
C TRP A 14 14.44 -15.64 3.21
N GLY A 15 13.86 -14.55 3.74
CA GLY A 15 12.90 -14.62 4.84
C GLY A 15 11.62 -15.38 4.48
N SER A 16 11.11 -15.19 3.25
CA SER A 16 9.85 -15.80 2.81
C SER A 16 10.01 -17.21 2.21
N TYR A 17 11.02 -17.41 1.36
CA TYR A 17 11.22 -18.67 0.63
C TYR A 17 12.40 -19.50 1.17
N GLY A 18 13.47 -18.86 1.63
CA GLY A 18 14.65 -19.55 2.15
C GLY A 18 14.37 -20.27 3.47
N LEU A 19 13.78 -19.57 4.44
CA LEU A 19 13.44 -20.16 5.75
C LEU A 19 12.40 -21.27 5.64
N SER A 20 11.35 -21.08 4.82
CA SER A 20 10.33 -22.10 4.59
C SER A 20 10.92 -23.35 3.94
N ALA A 21 11.81 -23.19 2.96
CA ALA A 21 12.50 -24.31 2.33
C ALA A 21 13.35 -25.11 3.31
N VAL A 22 14.11 -24.44 4.17
CA VAL A 22 14.95 -25.09 5.19
C VAL A 22 14.09 -25.82 6.21
N MET A 23 12.99 -25.21 6.66
CA MET A 23 12.06 -25.84 7.60
C MET A 23 11.46 -27.12 7.03
N VAL A 24 10.98 -27.10 5.78
CA VAL A 24 10.45 -28.29 5.10
C VAL A 24 11.52 -29.36 4.94
N ALA A 25 12.76 -28.98 4.60
CA ALA A 25 13.87 -29.94 4.48
C ALA A 25 14.22 -30.60 5.83
N ILE A 26 14.26 -29.82 6.91
CA ILE A 26 14.48 -30.32 8.27
C ILE A 26 13.35 -31.27 8.66
N GLU A 27 12.09 -30.84 8.53
CA GLU A 27 10.93 -31.66 8.86
C GLU A 27 10.93 -32.99 8.09
N ARG A 28 11.27 -32.96 6.79
CA ARG A 28 11.29 -34.16 5.96
C ARG A 28 12.40 -35.13 6.33
N ASN A 29 13.54 -34.64 6.78
CA ASN A 29 14.62 -35.49 7.29
C ASN A 29 14.33 -36.07 8.69
N LEU A 30 13.68 -35.31 9.57
CA LEU A 30 13.38 -35.72 10.94
C LEU A 30 12.11 -36.57 11.06
N ALA A 31 11.01 -36.17 10.42
CA ALA A 31 9.72 -36.85 10.48
C ALA A 31 9.53 -37.91 9.38
N GLY A 32 10.43 -37.96 8.39
CA GLY A 32 10.43 -38.95 7.31
C GLY A 32 9.08 -39.01 6.59
N ARG A 33 8.46 -40.20 6.56
CA ARG A 33 7.17 -40.43 5.88
C ARG A 33 5.97 -39.71 6.53
N LYS A 34 6.13 -39.15 7.74
CA LYS A 34 5.07 -38.40 8.45
C LYS A 34 5.14 -36.89 8.23
N ALA A 35 6.14 -36.40 7.50
CA ALA A 35 6.30 -34.97 7.24
C ALA A 35 5.08 -34.44 6.46
N LYS A 36 4.47 -33.38 6.98
CA LYS A 36 3.30 -32.72 6.38
C LYS A 36 3.66 -31.38 5.75
N GLY A 37 4.83 -30.81 6.07
CA GLY A 37 5.36 -29.60 5.49
C GLY A 37 5.42 -29.67 3.96
N LYS A 38 4.77 -28.72 3.31
CA LYS A 38 4.84 -28.49 1.87
C LYS A 38 5.50 -27.14 1.62
N TYR A 39 6.16 -27.02 0.48
CA TYR A 39 6.60 -25.72 -0.02
C TYR A 39 5.39 -24.81 -0.28
N LEU A 40 5.59 -23.50 -0.19
CA LEU A 40 4.56 -22.55 -0.58
C LEU A 40 4.19 -22.78 -2.04
N GLU A 41 2.90 -23.04 -2.30
CA GLU A 41 2.36 -23.30 -3.63
C GLU A 41 2.11 -22.01 -4.43
N SER A 42 2.03 -20.86 -3.75
CA SER A 42 1.82 -19.54 -4.36
C SER A 42 2.74 -18.47 -3.74
N PRO A 43 3.10 -17.41 -4.49
CA PRO A 43 3.88 -16.30 -3.95
C PRO A 43 3.20 -15.65 -2.74
N VAL A 44 3.97 -15.31 -1.70
CA VAL A 44 3.42 -14.67 -0.48
C VAL A 44 2.65 -13.39 -0.80
N LEU A 45 3.11 -12.64 -1.80
CA LEU A 45 2.52 -11.37 -2.26
C LEU A 45 1.38 -11.54 -3.28
N SER A 46 1.01 -12.76 -3.64
CA SER A 46 0.02 -13.02 -4.71
C SER A 46 -1.43 -13.10 -4.21
N GLY A 47 -1.72 -12.63 -3.00
CA GLY A 47 -3.07 -12.57 -2.42
C GLY A 47 -3.67 -11.15 -2.40
N ASP A 48 -4.88 -11.07 -1.83
CA ASP A 48 -5.77 -9.90 -1.66
C ASP A 48 -5.10 -8.60 -1.17
N GLU A 49 -3.87 -8.67 -0.64
CA GLU A 49 -3.08 -7.51 -0.18
C GLU A 49 -2.77 -6.51 -1.31
N VAL A 50 -2.56 -6.98 -2.55
CA VAL A 50 -2.36 -6.08 -3.71
C VAL A 50 -3.66 -5.34 -4.03
N GLU A 51 -4.80 -6.03 -3.98
CA GLU A 51 -6.11 -5.43 -4.22
C GLU A 51 -6.51 -4.44 -3.11
N ASN A 52 -6.14 -4.75 -1.86
CA ASN A 52 -6.36 -3.87 -0.71
C ASN A 52 -5.50 -2.60 -0.79
N SER A 53 -4.27 -2.71 -1.30
CA SER A 53 -3.38 -1.56 -1.53
C SER A 53 -3.94 -0.58 -2.56
N GLU A 54 -4.53 -1.08 -3.65
CA GLU A 54 -5.17 -0.21 -4.65
C GLU A 54 -6.41 0.51 -4.08
N ARG A 55 -7.23 -0.19 -3.28
CA ARG A 55 -8.39 0.40 -2.62
C ARG A 55 -7.98 1.47 -1.60
N GLU A 56 -6.94 1.23 -0.82
CA GLU A 56 -6.40 2.22 0.11
C GLU A 56 -5.82 3.44 -0.62
N LEU A 57 -5.15 3.24 -1.76
CA LEU A 57 -4.66 4.34 -2.58
C LEU A 57 -5.80 5.20 -3.13
N GLN A 58 -6.92 4.59 -3.52
CA GLN A 58 -8.11 5.31 -3.96
C GLN A 58 -8.73 6.14 -2.82
N LYS A 59 -8.82 5.59 -1.61
CA LYS A 59 -9.31 6.33 -0.43
C LYS A 59 -8.44 7.54 -0.11
N GLN A 60 -7.12 7.40 -0.21
CA GLN A 60 -6.19 8.51 0.01
C GLN A 60 -6.37 9.62 -1.03
N ARG A 61 -6.60 9.28 -2.30
CA ARG A 61 -6.90 10.27 -3.36
C ARG A 61 -8.20 11.03 -3.09
N ILE A 62 -9.25 10.33 -2.67
CA ILE A 62 -10.54 10.94 -2.35
C ILE A 62 -10.39 11.92 -1.16
N MET A 63 -9.77 11.48 -0.06
CA MET A 63 -9.50 12.34 1.09
C MET A 63 -8.68 13.57 0.73
N PHE A 64 -7.68 13.41 -0.15
CA PHE A 64 -6.87 14.53 -0.62
C PHE A 64 -7.70 15.55 -1.41
N MET A 65 -8.56 15.10 -2.33
CA MET A 65 -9.46 15.98 -3.08
C MET A 65 -10.46 16.71 -2.18
N GLU A 66 -11.04 16.03 -1.19
CA GLU A 66 -11.94 16.66 -0.22
C GLU A 66 -11.23 17.75 0.58
N LYS A 67 -10.01 17.49 1.03
CA LYS A 67 -9.19 18.48 1.73
C LYS A 67 -8.92 19.71 0.86
N LEU A 68 -8.60 19.52 -0.42
CA LEU A 68 -8.41 20.63 -1.36
C LEU A 68 -9.68 21.44 -1.57
N LYS A 69 -10.84 20.79 -1.70
CA LYS A 69 -12.13 21.48 -1.82
C LYS A 69 -12.46 22.29 -0.56
N MET A 70 -12.20 21.75 0.63
CA MET A 70 -12.37 22.50 1.88
C MET A 70 -11.42 23.69 1.96
N MET A 71 -10.15 23.53 1.54
CA MET A 71 -9.20 24.64 1.48
C MET A 71 -9.68 25.73 0.52
N GLN A 72 -10.19 25.37 -0.66
CA GLN A 72 -10.76 26.30 -1.61
C GLN A 72 -11.98 27.03 -1.03
N ALA A 73 -12.93 26.30 -0.43
CA ALA A 73 -14.11 26.89 0.19
C ALA A 73 -13.72 27.86 1.33
N ASN A 74 -12.74 27.48 2.17
CA ASN A 74 -12.21 28.34 3.22
C ASN A 74 -11.53 29.60 2.65
N PHE A 75 -10.83 29.47 1.53
CA PHE A 75 -10.24 30.61 0.82
C PHE A 75 -11.31 31.56 0.26
N GLU A 76 -12.35 31.03 -0.38
CA GLU A 76 -13.46 31.82 -0.94
C GLU A 76 -14.28 32.52 0.17
N LEU A 77 -14.52 31.84 1.29
CA LEU A 77 -15.18 32.42 2.48
C LEU A 77 -14.35 33.54 3.13
N SER A 78 -13.02 33.41 3.14
CA SER A 78 -12.11 34.41 3.71
C SER A 78 -11.82 35.59 2.78
N HIS A 79 -12.15 35.47 1.48
CA HIS A 79 -12.02 36.53 0.48
C HIS A 79 -13.38 36.82 -0.16
N PRO A 80 -14.37 37.34 0.61
CA PRO A 80 -15.66 37.70 0.05
C PRO A 80 -15.45 38.75 -1.06
N LYS A 81 -15.96 38.46 -2.26
CA LYS A 81 -16.06 39.48 -3.31
C LYS A 81 -16.99 40.58 -2.79
N ASN A 82 -16.49 41.82 -2.72
CA ASN A 82 -17.34 42.98 -2.45
C ASN A 82 -18.40 43.09 -3.55
N GLU A 83 -19.64 42.67 -3.27
CA GLU A 83 -20.82 42.86 -4.13
C GLU A 83 -21.37 44.31 -4.07
N ASN A 84 -20.54 45.30 -3.74
CA ASN A 84 -20.90 46.72 -3.75
C ASN A 84 -20.18 47.41 -4.92
N ASN A 85 -20.56 47.12 -6.16
CA ASN A 85 -20.31 48.01 -7.30
C ASN A 85 -21.16 47.71 -8.55
N SER A 86 -22.43 47.27 -8.39
CA SER A 86 -23.33 47.03 -9.53
C SER A 86 -24.78 47.47 -9.31
N ARG A 87 -25.04 48.38 -8.36
CA ARG A 87 -26.37 48.96 -8.12
C ARG A 87 -26.40 50.49 -8.04
N GLU A 88 -25.54 51.17 -8.79
CA GLU A 88 -25.67 52.60 -9.08
C GLU A 88 -25.50 52.81 -10.58
N ASP A 89 -26.48 52.35 -11.35
CA ASP A 89 -26.72 52.78 -12.74
C ASP A 89 -28.17 52.41 -13.05
N LYS A 90 -29.10 53.27 -12.61
CA LYS A 90 -30.45 53.46 -13.17
C LYS A 90 -31.17 54.63 -12.50
#